data_AF-Q4RRX2-F1
#
_entry.id   AF-Q4RRX2-F1
#
_cell.length_a   1.000
_cell.length_b   1.000
_cell.length_c   1.000
_cell.angle_alpha   90.00
_cell.angle_beta   90.00
_cell.angle_gamma   90.00
#
_symmetry.space_group_name_H-M   'P 1'
#
loop_
_entity.id
_entity.type
_entity.pdbx_description
1 polymer ?
#
loop_
_entity_poly.entity_id
_entity_poly.type
_entity_poly.pdbx_seq_one_letter_code
_entity_poly.pdbx_strand_id
1 'polypeptide(L)'
;AVVGAGIGGSATAHFLRQHFGPEVQVDVFEKGEVGGRLATVSVNHHDYESGGSIIHSLNLHMQEFVKQLGLKYRRSMAGKTAVFNGEELILEETDWYLLDLFRLWWRYGISFIRLQMWVEEIMEKFMR
;
A
#
# COMPACT_ATOMS: atom_id res chain seq x y z
N ALA A 1 18.78 17.39 12.10
CA ALA A 1 17.93 17.79 10.95
C ALA A 1 17.61 16.56 10.10
N VAL A 2 16.36 16.46 9.63
CA VAL A 2 15.84 15.43 8.71
C VAL A 2 15.41 16.16 7.44
N VAL A 3 15.76 15.64 6.26
CA VAL A 3 15.35 16.21 4.97
C VAL A 3 14.36 15.25 4.31
N GLY A 4 13.19 15.77 3.95
CA GLY A 4 12.03 15.05 3.45
C GLY A 4 11.06 14.65 4.58
N ALA A 5 9.79 15.04 4.45
CA ALA A 5 8.70 14.70 5.37
C ALA A 5 7.76 13.60 4.80
N GLY A 6 8.30 12.72 3.95
CA GLY A 6 7.64 11.47 3.59
C GLY A 6 7.65 10.44 4.73
N ILE A 7 7.11 9.24 4.51
CA ILE A 7 7.00 8.18 5.54
C ILE A 7 8.31 7.90 6.27
N GLY A 8 9.44 7.83 5.55
CA GLY A 8 10.75 7.56 6.16
C GLY A 8 11.26 8.71 7.04
N GLY A 9 11.14 9.96 6.58
CA GLY A 9 11.60 11.11 7.34
C GLY A 9 10.71 11.42 8.54
N SER A 10 9.39 11.36 8.35
CA SER A 10 8.41 11.54 9.42
C SER A 10 8.50 10.43 10.48
N ALA A 11 8.68 9.17 10.08
CA ALA A 11 8.93 8.07 11.02
C ALA A 11 10.26 8.26 11.76
N THR A 12 11.31 8.69 11.07
CA THR A 12 12.61 8.99 11.71
C THR A 12 12.46 10.07 12.77
N ALA A 13 11.78 11.18 12.44
CA ALA A 13 11.53 12.26 13.39
C ALA A 13 10.70 11.79 14.59
N HIS A 14 9.69 10.94 14.36
CA HIS A 14 8.88 10.33 15.40
C HIS A 14 9.70 9.45 16.35
N PHE A 15 10.50 8.51 15.82
CA PHE A 15 11.30 7.61 16.65
C PHE A 15 12.44 8.32 17.37
N LEU A 16 13.06 9.33 16.76
CA LEU A 16 14.05 10.18 17.44
C LEU A 16 13.44 10.89 18.65
N ARG A 17 12.24 11.48 18.48
CA ARG A 17 11.50 12.12 19.57
C ARG A 17 11.13 11.12 20.67
N GLN A 18 10.68 9.93 20.30
CA GLN A 18 10.29 8.89 21.24
C GLN A 18 11.49 8.38 22.05
N HIS A 19 12.65 8.20 21.41
CA HIS A 19 13.82 7.62 22.04
C HIS A 19 14.57 8.63 22.93
N PHE A 20 14.73 9.88 22.47
CA PHE A 20 15.50 10.90 23.18
C PHE A 20 14.65 11.88 24.01
N GLY A 21 13.32 11.73 23.99
CA GLY A 21 12.40 12.53 24.79
C GLY A 21 12.08 13.91 24.21
N PRO A 22 11.32 14.76 24.92
CA PRO A 22 10.87 16.05 24.42
C PRO A 22 12.00 17.08 24.26
N GLU A 23 13.17 16.86 24.86
CA GLU A 23 14.29 17.81 24.83
C GLU A 23 15.08 17.78 23.51
N VAL A 24 14.99 16.69 22.73
CA VAL A 24 15.70 16.64 21.44
C VAL A 24 15.09 17.64 20.45
N GLN A 25 15.90 18.51 19.87
CA GLN A 25 15.44 19.35 18.75
C GLN A 25 15.53 18.55 17.44
N VAL A 26 14.40 18.40 16.75
CA VAL A 26 14.32 17.70 15.47
C VAL A 26 13.73 18.64 14.44
N ASP A 27 14.59 19.22 13.61
CA ASP A 27 14.15 20.04 12.48
C ASP A 27 13.91 19.14 11.26
N VAL A 28 12.72 19.22 10.68
CA VAL A 28 12.34 18.49 9.45
C VAL A 28 12.14 19.49 8.32
N PHE A 29 12.89 19.31 7.23
CA PHE A 29 12.84 20.18 6.05
C PHE A 29 12.15 19.46 4.90
N GLU A 30 11.02 19.98 4.42
CA GLU A 30 10.29 19.46 3.26
C GLU A 30 10.05 20.59 2.26
N LYS A 31 10.13 20.27 0.96
CA LYS A 31 9.93 21.22 -0.13
C LYS A 31 8.44 21.48 -0.39
N GLY A 32 7.58 20.48 -0.16
CA GLY A 32 6.15 20.56 -0.42
C GLY A 32 5.29 20.10 0.76
N GLU A 33 4.19 19.41 0.44
CA GLU A 33 3.29 18.82 1.44
C GLU A 33 3.93 17.61 2.15
N VAL A 34 3.59 17.44 3.42
CA VAL A 34 4.00 16.28 4.22
C VAL A 34 3.32 15.01 3.67
N GLY A 35 4.02 13.87 3.74
CA GLY A 35 3.52 12.58 3.27
C GLY A 35 4.29 12.06 2.06
N GLY A 36 4.84 12.93 1.22
CA GLY A 36 5.63 12.55 0.05
C GLY A 36 4.83 11.62 -0.88
N ARG A 37 5.30 10.37 -1.07
CA ARG A 37 4.58 9.35 -1.87
C ARG A 37 3.32 8.80 -1.20
N LEU A 38 3.08 9.16 0.05
CA LEU A 38 1.87 8.86 0.81
C LEU A 38 0.93 10.07 0.92
N ALA A 39 1.09 11.07 0.04
CA ALA A 39 0.25 12.25 0.05
C ALA A 39 -1.13 11.93 -0.55
N THR A 40 -2.17 12.45 0.09
CA THR A 40 -3.53 12.37 -0.40
C THR A 40 -3.81 13.46 -1.43
N VAL A 41 -4.69 13.15 -2.38
CA VAL A 41 -5.24 14.07 -3.37
C VAL A 41 -6.72 14.24 -3.10
N SER A 42 -7.20 15.49 -3.05
CA SER A 42 -8.61 15.78 -2.83
C SER A 42 -9.33 15.85 -4.17
N VAL A 43 -10.36 15.01 -4.35
CA VAL A 43 -11.22 14.97 -5.54
C VAL A 43 -12.66 14.99 -5.07
N ASN A 44 -13.48 15.92 -5.58
CA ASN A 44 -14.89 16.07 -5.20
C ASN A 44 -15.12 16.07 -3.67
N HIS A 45 -14.30 16.83 -2.94
CA HIS A 45 -14.32 16.94 -1.47
C HIS A 45 -14.05 15.64 -0.71
N HIS A 46 -13.45 14.64 -1.37
CA HIS A 46 -13.00 13.40 -0.76
C HIS A 46 -11.49 13.25 -0.97
N ASP A 47 -10.79 12.84 0.08
CA ASP A 47 -9.36 12.63 0.03
C ASP A 47 -9.06 11.18 -0.38
N TYR A 48 -8.21 11.03 -1.39
CA TYR A 48 -7.80 9.76 -1.94
C TYR A 48 -6.28 9.61 -1.87
N GLU A 49 -5.82 8.42 -1.54
CA GLU A 49 -4.38 8.13 -1.52
C GLU A 49 -3.85 7.99 -2.95
N SER A 50 -2.75 8.69 -3.28
CA SER A 50 -2.23 8.76 -4.64
C SER A 50 -1.14 7.72 -4.97
N GLY A 51 -0.67 6.96 -3.97
CA GLY A 51 0.38 5.95 -4.18
C GLY A 51 0.41 4.83 -3.16
N GLY A 52 0.58 5.13 -1.87
CA GLY A 52 0.74 4.08 -0.84
C GLY A 52 -0.56 3.61 -0.20
N SER A 53 -1.54 3.28 -1.04
CA SER A 53 -2.90 2.95 -0.62
C SER A 53 -3.04 1.58 0.06
N ILE A 54 -2.04 0.71 -0.05
CA ILE A 54 -2.10 -0.66 0.47
C ILE A 54 -0.87 -0.92 1.35
N ILE A 55 -1.12 -1.18 2.64
CA ILE A 55 -0.13 -1.74 3.56
C ILE A 55 -0.40 -3.24 3.66
N HIS A 56 0.54 -4.05 3.18
CA HIS A 56 0.42 -5.50 3.23
C HIS A 56 0.39 -6.01 4.68
N SER A 57 -0.44 -7.02 4.97
CA SER A 57 -0.61 -7.59 6.32
C SER A 57 0.68 -8.20 6.88
N LEU A 58 1.54 -8.72 6.01
CA LEU A 58 2.84 -9.29 6.38
C LEU A 58 3.91 -8.25 6.73
N ASN A 59 3.69 -6.96 6.45
CA ASN A 59 4.63 -5.91 6.86
C ASN A 59 4.41 -5.57 8.34
N LEU A 60 4.94 -6.42 9.23
CA LEU A 60 4.71 -6.32 10.68
C LEU A 60 5.19 -4.98 11.26
N HIS A 61 6.25 -4.39 10.71
CA HIS A 61 6.73 -3.07 11.13
C HIS A 61 5.69 -1.98 10.89
N MET A 62 5.08 -1.95 9.70
CA MET A 62 4.03 -0.99 9.40
C MET A 62 2.73 -1.29 10.14
N GLN A 63 2.39 -2.57 10.33
CA GLN A 63 1.23 -2.96 11.14
C GLN A 63 1.34 -2.44 12.57
N GLU A 64 2.51 -2.60 13.19
CA GLU A 64 2.75 -2.10 14.53
C GLU A 64 2.80 -0.58 14.57
N PHE A 65 3.43 0.05 13.57
CA PHE A 65 3.50 1.51 13.50
C PHE A 65 2.12 2.16 13.36
N VAL A 66 1.23 1.60 12.52
CA VAL A 66 -0.17 2.04 12.40
C VAL A 66 -0.89 1.95 13.75
N LYS A 67 -0.67 0.87 14.52
CA LYS A 67 -1.26 0.71 15.86
C LYS A 67 -0.72 1.73 16.85
N GLN A 68 0.60 1.96 16.86
CA GLN A 68 1.24 2.95 17.73
C GLN A 68 0.71 4.36 17.47
N LEU A 69 0.42 4.68 16.21
CA LEU A 69 -0.19 5.96 15.82
C LEU A 69 -1.70 6.02 16.10
N GLY A 70 -2.33 4.94 16.60
CA GLY A 70 -3.76 4.89 16.88
C GLY A 70 -4.65 4.95 15.62
N LEU A 71 -4.08 4.64 14.45
CA LEU A 71 -4.80 4.69 13.18
C LEU A 71 -5.68 3.45 12.99
N LYS A 72 -6.80 3.62 12.31
CA LYS A 72 -7.74 2.53 12.01
C LYS A 72 -7.65 2.14 10.55
N TYR A 73 -7.74 0.84 10.29
CA TYR A 73 -7.91 0.35 8.92
C TYR A 73 -9.25 0.82 8.37
N ARG A 74 -9.19 1.45 7.19
CA ARG A 74 -10.39 1.71 6.40
C ARG A 74 -11.01 0.36 6.01
N ARG A 75 -12.32 0.22 6.18
CA ARG A 75 -13.03 -0.98 5.70
C ARG A 75 -12.85 -1.09 4.20
N SER A 76 -12.47 -2.28 3.74
CA SER A 76 -12.51 -2.61 2.31
C SER A 76 -13.92 -2.31 1.79
N MET A 77 -13.99 -1.48 0.75
CA MET A 77 -15.23 -1.29 0.01
C MET A 77 -15.29 -2.43 -1.01
N ALA A 78 -16.43 -3.13 -1.09
CA ALA A 78 -16.65 -4.12 -2.12
C ALA A 78 -16.56 -3.42 -3.49
N GLY A 79 -15.45 -3.66 -4.19
CA GLY A 79 -15.19 -3.16 -5.53
C GLY A 79 -14.88 -4.35 -6.42
N LYS A 80 -15.34 -4.28 -7.67
CA LYS A 80 -14.97 -5.28 -8.69
C LYS A 80 -13.58 -4.94 -9.20
N THR A 81 -12.71 -5.95 -9.25
CA THR A 81 -11.39 -5.81 -9.83
C THR A 81 -11.48 -5.94 -11.34
N ALA A 82 -10.77 -5.10 -12.09
CA ALA A 82 -10.70 -5.22 -13.54
C ALA A 82 -9.28 -5.00 -14.03
N VAL A 83 -8.94 -5.62 -15.16
CA VAL A 83 -7.65 -5.45 -15.84
C VAL A 83 -7.91 -4.69 -17.14
N PHE A 84 -7.26 -3.54 -17.27
CA PHE A 84 -7.32 -2.67 -18.45
C PHE A 84 -5.97 -2.72 -19.18
N ASN A 85 -5.97 -2.94 -20.50
CA ASN A 85 -4.73 -3.03 -21.28
C ASN A 85 -4.30 -1.70 -21.91
N GLY A 86 -5.05 -0.62 -21.71
CA GLY A 86 -4.83 0.69 -22.36
C GLY A 86 -5.87 1.03 -23.43
N GLU A 87 -6.56 0.03 -23.98
CA GLU A 87 -7.59 0.19 -25.01
C GLU A 87 -8.96 -0.33 -24.54
N GLU A 88 -8.99 -1.50 -23.91
CA GLU A 88 -10.22 -2.16 -23.43
C GLU A 88 -10.03 -2.88 -22.09
N LEU A 89 -11.13 -3.12 -21.40
CA LEU A 89 -11.17 -3.97 -20.21
C LEU A 89 -11.07 -5.42 -20.67
N ILE A 90 -9.92 -6.05 -20.41
CA ILE A 90 -9.65 -7.42 -20.83
C ILE A 90 -10.22 -8.45 -19.84
N LEU A 91 -10.40 -8.06 -18.57
CA LEU A 91 -11.00 -8.86 -17.52
C LEU A 91 -11.75 -7.96 -16.55
N GLU A 92 -12.92 -8.40 -16.12
CA GLU A 92 -13.70 -7.79 -15.05
C GLU A 92 -14.19 -8.90 -14.14
N GLU A 93 -13.95 -8.75 -12.84
CA GLU A 93 -14.39 -9.64 -11.79
C GLU A 93 -15.92 -9.68 -11.75
N THR A 94 -16.48 -10.88 -11.76
CA THR A 94 -17.92 -11.12 -11.69
C THR A 94 -18.30 -11.61 -10.32
N ASP A 95 -19.60 -11.72 -10.05
CA ASP A 95 -20.07 -12.28 -8.78
C ASP A 95 -19.85 -13.82 -8.70
N TRP A 96 -19.31 -14.43 -9.77
CA TRP A 96 -19.12 -15.88 -9.93
C TRP A 96 -17.64 -16.25 -10.01
N TYR A 97 -17.04 -16.56 -8.87
CA TYR A 97 -15.62 -16.92 -8.75
C TYR A 97 -15.13 -17.98 -9.75
N LEU A 98 -15.91 -19.05 -9.98
CA LEU A 98 -15.52 -20.12 -10.91
C LEU A 98 -15.46 -19.65 -12.37
N LEU A 99 -16.32 -18.70 -12.75
CA LEU A 99 -16.31 -18.12 -14.08
C LEU A 99 -15.06 -17.27 -14.29
N ASP A 100 -14.68 -16.47 -13.30
CA ASP A 100 -13.47 -15.64 -13.34
C ASP A 100 -12.21 -16.51 -13.39
N LEU A 101 -12.16 -17.58 -12.58
CA LEU A 101 -11.06 -18.54 -12.62
C LEU A 101 -10.95 -19.22 -13.99
N PHE A 102 -12.07 -19.63 -14.58
CA PHE A 102 -12.09 -20.21 -15.92
C PHE A 102 -11.62 -19.21 -16.99
N ARG A 103 -12.06 -17.95 -16.92
CA ARG A 103 -11.62 -16.88 -17.85
C ARG A 103 -10.12 -16.63 -17.76
N LEU A 104 -9.58 -16.58 -16.54
CA LEU A 104 -8.14 -16.46 -16.29
C LEU A 104 -7.38 -17.64 -16.88
N TRP A 105 -7.86 -18.87 -16.64
CA TRP A 105 -7.25 -20.09 -17.18
C TRP A 105 -7.31 -20.15 -18.70
N TRP A 106 -8.45 -19.81 -19.31
CA TRP A 106 -8.61 -19.83 -20.76
C TRP A 106 -7.68 -18.82 -21.45
N ARG A 107 -7.49 -17.64 -20.86
CA ARG A 107 -6.64 -16.59 -21.43
C ARG A 107 -5.15 -16.79 -21.18
N TYR A 108 -4.77 -17.20 -19.98
CA TYR A 108 -3.36 -17.24 -19.55
C TYR A 108 -2.78 -18.65 -19.40
N GLY A 109 -3.63 -19.69 -19.38
CA GLY A 109 -3.21 -21.08 -19.24
C GLY A 109 -2.32 -21.30 -18.01
N ILE A 110 -1.25 -22.07 -18.22
CA ILE A 110 -0.29 -22.46 -17.18
C ILE A 110 0.50 -21.25 -16.64
N SER A 111 0.56 -20.13 -17.37
CA SER A 111 1.24 -18.91 -16.90
C SER A 111 0.62 -18.37 -15.61
N PHE A 112 -0.68 -18.57 -15.41
CA PHE A 112 -1.34 -18.21 -14.15
C PHE A 112 -0.78 -19.00 -12.97
N ILE A 113 -0.58 -20.31 -13.10
CA ILE A 113 0.02 -21.15 -12.06
C ILE A 113 1.47 -20.71 -11.78
N ARG A 114 2.26 -20.45 -12.83
CA ARG A 114 3.65 -19.98 -12.67
C ARG A 114 3.71 -18.65 -11.92
N LEU A 115 2.77 -17.74 -12.21
CA LEU A 115 2.66 -16.47 -11.50
C LEU A 115 2.36 -16.68 -10.01
N GLN A 116 1.41 -17.57 -9.68
CA GLN A 116 1.09 -17.88 -8.28
C GLN A 116 2.31 -18.43 -7.53
N MET A 117 3.02 -19.41 -8.10
CA MET A 117 4.24 -19.95 -7.50
C MET A 117 5.32 -18.88 -7.29
N TRP A 118 5.50 -17.98 -8.26
CA TRP A 118 6.48 -16.89 -8.15
C TRP A 118 6.11 -15.87 -7.07
N VAL A 119 4.82 -15.52 -6.95
CA VAL A 119 4.33 -14.63 -5.89
C VAL A 119 4.54 -15.27 -4.52
N GLU A 120 4.21 -16.55 -4.35
CA GLU A 120 4.44 -17.29 -3.11
C GLU A 120 5.92 -17.30 -2.71
N GLU A 121 6.83 -17.54 -3.65
CA GLU A 121 8.28 -17.50 -3.40
C GLU A 121 8.75 -16.11 -2.92
N ILE A 122 8.24 -15.03 -3.54
CA ILE A 122 8.54 -13.67 -3.09
C ILE A 122 7.98 -13.41 -1.70
N MET A 123 6.77 -13.88 -1.40
CA MET A 123 6.17 -13.72 -0.07
C MET A 123 6.93 -14.51 0.99
N GLU A 124 7.43 -15.70 0.71
CA GLU A 124 8.27 -16.46 1.64
C GLU A 124 9.57 -15.70 1.94
N LYS A 125 10.22 -15.15 0.89
CA LYS A 125 11.42 -14.32 1.05
C LYS A 125 11.16 -13.03 1.82
N PHE A 126 9.95 -12.46 1.69
CA PHE A 126 9.56 -11.26 2.42
C PHE A 126 9.33 -11.53 3.92
N MET A 127 8.91 -12.75 4.29
CA MET A 127 8.67 -13.14 5.68
C MET A 127 9.94 -13.60 6.44
N ARG A 128 11.02 -13.94 5.73
CA ARG A 128 12.32 -14.29 6.34
C ARG A 128 13.20 -13.05 6.52
#